data_AF-A0A0D9XQP7-F1
#
_entry.id   AF-A0A0D9XQP7-F1
#
_cell.length_a   1.000
_cell.length_b   1.000
_cell.length_c   1.000
_cell.angle_alpha   90.00
_cell.angle_beta   90.00
_cell.angle_gamma   90.00
#
_symmetry.space_group_name_H-M   'P 1'
#
loop_
_entity.id
_entity.type
_entity.pdbx_description
1 polymer ?
#
loop_
_entity_poly.entity_id
_entity_poly.type
_entity_poly.pdbx_seq_one_letter_code
_entity_poly.pdbx_strand_id
1 'polypeptide(L)'
;MASLRLLLAAILAASLILLHATTTAAMNMNSTAATAYEVLEQHGLPRGILPEGVESYVLRPDGAMEVTLAAGRECDFFVAIAGEKYKIRYGATVGGVIGDGSVREVYGVRMQVKFAWLGFNGVRRRSGAGGEELELQVQEFTQSFPVVDMANQKLFLLAMVASTLLLTTSMATVDATDNSTSPSPSSSPPASVYDMLQKFGFPVGILPEGVQEYKFADSYFEVFLAGGDCELRAADKYTIRYSSRIAGSIAAGSITSLDGVTVKVEFVWLEISQVDVDGDQLKLYVGPNDGITQSFPVSDFAVSPKCG
;
A
#
# COMPACT_ATOMS: atom_id res chain seq x y z
N MET A 1 -42.76 -6.98 -78.27
CA MET A 1 -41.63 -6.25 -77.63
C MET A 1 -41.78 -6.04 -76.12
N ALA A 2 -42.90 -6.38 -75.48
CA ALA A 2 -43.05 -6.29 -74.01
C ALA A 2 -42.54 -7.54 -73.26
N SER A 3 -42.67 -8.74 -73.84
CA SER A 3 -42.24 -10.00 -73.21
C SER A 3 -40.71 -10.13 -73.05
N LEU A 4 -39.93 -9.59 -74.00
CA LEU A 4 -38.46 -9.59 -73.93
C LEU A 4 -37.92 -8.62 -72.86
N ARG A 5 -38.65 -7.54 -72.57
CA ARG A 5 -38.29 -6.55 -71.54
C ARG A 5 -38.56 -7.07 -70.12
N LEU A 6 -39.59 -7.90 -69.92
CA LEU A 6 -39.82 -8.57 -68.64
C LEU A 6 -38.76 -9.64 -68.35
N LEU A 7 -38.29 -10.37 -69.37
CA LEU A 7 -37.22 -11.35 -69.24
C LEU A 7 -35.87 -10.69 -68.90
N LEU A 8 -35.52 -9.57 -69.54
CA LEU A 8 -34.31 -8.80 -69.21
C LEU A 8 -34.35 -8.16 -67.82
N ALA A 9 -35.53 -7.69 -67.37
CA ALA A 9 -35.69 -7.15 -66.01
C ALA A 9 -35.63 -8.23 -64.93
N ALA A 10 -36.15 -9.44 -65.19
CA ALA A 10 -36.05 -10.58 -64.26
C ALA A 10 -34.61 -11.11 -64.15
N ILE A 11 -33.83 -11.09 -65.24
CA ILE A 11 -32.43 -11.52 -65.24
C ILE A 11 -31.53 -10.48 -64.54
N LEU A 12 -31.82 -9.17 -64.67
CA LEU A 12 -31.12 -8.11 -63.92
C LEU A 12 -31.50 -8.05 -62.43
N ALA A 13 -32.74 -8.43 -62.07
CA ALA A 13 -33.14 -8.57 -60.67
C ALA A 13 -32.54 -9.83 -60.01
N ALA A 14 -32.34 -10.91 -60.77
CA ALA A 14 -31.67 -12.11 -60.28
C ALA A 14 -30.15 -11.94 -60.11
N SER A 15 -29.51 -11.01 -60.83
CA SER A 15 -28.08 -10.72 -60.67
C SER A 15 -27.75 -9.68 -59.59
N LEU A 16 -28.74 -8.96 -59.05
CA LEU A 16 -28.53 -8.02 -57.93
C LEU A 16 -28.88 -8.63 -56.54
N ILE A 17 -29.39 -9.86 -56.50
CA ILE A 17 -29.73 -10.57 -55.24
C ILE A 17 -28.63 -11.57 -54.83
N LEU A 18 -27.57 -11.76 -55.64
CA LEU A 18 -26.43 -12.63 -55.31
C LEU A 18 -25.17 -11.90 -54.80
N LEU A 19 -25.25 -10.60 -54.51
CA LEU A 19 -24.16 -9.84 -53.87
C LEU A 19 -24.55 -9.23 -52.52
N HIS A 20 -25.32 -9.96 -51.73
CA HIS A 20 -25.25 -9.86 -50.27
C HIS A 20 -25.22 -11.26 -49.68
N ALA A 21 -24.26 -12.07 -50.13
CA ALA A 21 -23.70 -13.06 -49.21
C ALA A 21 -23.01 -12.21 -48.13
N THR A 22 -23.74 -11.93 -47.05
CA THR A 22 -23.15 -11.51 -45.80
C THR A 22 -22.06 -12.51 -45.52
N THR A 23 -20.81 -12.11 -45.73
CA THR A 23 -19.70 -12.73 -45.03
C THR A 23 -19.93 -12.35 -43.57
N THR A 24 -20.84 -13.06 -42.90
CA THR A 24 -20.41 -13.69 -41.67
C THR A 24 -19.23 -14.54 -42.10
N ALA A 25 -18.04 -13.94 -42.13
CA ALA A 25 -16.94 -14.61 -41.52
C ALA A 25 -17.56 -15.05 -40.19
N ALA A 26 -17.91 -16.34 -40.11
CA ALA A 26 -17.62 -17.03 -38.87
C ALA A 26 -16.18 -16.63 -38.66
N MET A 27 -15.98 -15.65 -37.78
CA MET A 27 -14.68 -15.49 -37.18
C MET A 27 -14.48 -16.88 -36.64
N ASN A 28 -13.68 -17.65 -37.37
CA ASN A 28 -12.93 -18.71 -36.79
C ASN A 28 -12.00 -17.93 -35.85
N MET A 29 -12.57 -17.47 -34.74
CA MET A 29 -11.87 -17.39 -33.49
C MET A 29 -11.49 -18.85 -33.30
N ASN A 30 -10.36 -19.17 -33.90
CA ASN A 30 -9.45 -20.13 -33.39
C ASN A 30 -9.28 -19.68 -31.94
N SER A 31 -10.17 -20.13 -31.08
CA SER A 31 -10.08 -20.02 -29.65
C SER A 31 -8.98 -21.00 -29.29
N THR A 32 -7.77 -20.73 -29.77
CA THR A 32 -6.57 -21.01 -29.00
C THR A 32 -6.90 -20.40 -27.66
N ALA A 33 -7.18 -21.27 -26.68
CA ALA A 33 -7.52 -20.88 -25.33
C ALA A 33 -6.51 -19.79 -24.96
N ALA A 34 -6.98 -18.54 -24.88
CA ALA A 34 -6.09 -17.40 -24.77
C ALA A 34 -5.22 -17.66 -23.55
N THR A 35 -3.90 -17.64 -23.66
CA THR A 35 -3.10 -17.92 -22.46
C THR A 35 -3.35 -16.81 -21.43
N ALA A 36 -3.09 -17.09 -20.15
CA ALA A 36 -3.21 -16.05 -19.11
C ALA A 36 -2.40 -14.78 -19.45
N TYR A 37 -1.27 -14.94 -20.14
CA TYR A 37 -0.44 -13.82 -20.59
C TYR A 37 -1.07 -13.04 -21.76
N GLU A 38 -1.78 -13.70 -22.67
CA GLU A 38 -2.50 -13.04 -23.77
C GLU A 38 -3.68 -12.22 -23.25
N VAL A 39 -4.37 -12.70 -22.21
CA VAL A 39 -5.42 -11.93 -21.53
C VAL A 39 -4.83 -10.63 -20.96
N LEU A 40 -3.66 -10.69 -20.32
CA LEU A 40 -2.99 -9.47 -19.83
C LEU A 40 -2.64 -8.50 -20.96
N GLU A 41 -2.03 -8.97 -22.05
CA GLU A 41 -1.66 -8.11 -23.18
C GLU A 41 -2.88 -7.45 -23.82
N GLN A 42 -4.00 -8.18 -23.97
CA GLN A 42 -5.26 -7.65 -24.50
C GLN A 42 -5.82 -6.51 -23.63
N HIS A 43 -5.60 -6.57 -22.32
CA HIS A 43 -5.94 -5.52 -21.37
C HIS A 43 -4.82 -4.50 -21.15
N GLY A 44 -3.81 -4.43 -22.03
CA GLY A 44 -2.75 -3.42 -21.96
C GLY A 44 -1.78 -3.60 -20.80
N LEU A 45 -1.75 -4.79 -20.19
CA LEU A 45 -0.88 -5.15 -19.08
C LEU A 45 0.33 -5.97 -19.59
N PRO A 46 1.54 -5.74 -19.07
CA PRO A 46 2.71 -6.50 -19.49
C PRO A 46 2.65 -7.95 -18.98
N ARG A 47 3.13 -8.88 -19.80
CA ARG A 47 3.18 -10.31 -19.46
C ARG A 47 3.96 -10.63 -18.18
N GLY A 48 4.95 -9.79 -17.83
CA GLY A 48 5.80 -9.96 -16.64
C GLY A 48 5.07 -9.81 -15.29
N ILE A 49 3.77 -9.50 -15.30
CA ILE A 49 2.92 -9.55 -14.09
C ILE A 49 2.68 -10.98 -13.61
N LEU A 50 2.76 -11.98 -14.50
CA LEU A 50 2.69 -13.39 -14.11
C LEU A 50 4.07 -14.05 -14.31
N PRO A 51 4.47 -14.94 -13.39
CA PRO A 51 5.69 -15.72 -13.54
C PRO A 51 5.50 -16.76 -14.65
N GLU A 52 6.60 -17.27 -15.17
CA GLU A 52 6.55 -18.47 -16.02
C GLU A 52 5.99 -19.67 -15.23
N GLY A 53 5.33 -20.62 -15.92
CA GLY A 53 4.79 -21.83 -15.28
C GLY A 53 3.33 -21.75 -14.85
N VAL A 54 2.56 -20.80 -15.40
CA VAL A 54 1.09 -20.84 -15.34
C VAL A 54 0.56 -22.15 -15.94
N GLU A 55 -0.19 -22.91 -15.15
CA GLU A 55 -0.77 -24.20 -15.53
C GLU A 55 -2.18 -24.04 -16.10
N SER A 56 -2.99 -23.21 -15.45
CA SER A 56 -4.36 -22.91 -15.90
C SER A 56 -4.81 -21.54 -15.41
N TYR A 57 -5.89 -21.03 -15.99
CA TYR A 57 -6.54 -19.82 -15.53
C TYR A 57 -8.06 -19.90 -15.72
N VAL A 58 -8.78 -19.12 -14.94
CA VAL A 58 -10.23 -18.90 -15.04
C VAL A 58 -10.45 -17.41 -15.17
N LEU A 59 -11.05 -16.97 -16.27
CA LEU A 59 -11.49 -15.58 -16.45
C LEU A 59 -13.02 -15.53 -16.38
N ARG A 60 -13.54 -14.74 -15.45
CA ARG A 60 -14.97 -14.52 -15.29
C ARG A 60 -15.43 -13.30 -16.12
N PRO A 61 -16.72 -13.24 -16.50
CA PRO A 61 -17.26 -12.11 -17.28
C PRO A 61 -17.20 -10.75 -16.56
N ASP A 62 -17.10 -10.76 -15.23
CA ASP A 62 -16.91 -9.58 -14.39
C ASP A 62 -15.46 -9.05 -14.39
N GLY A 63 -14.56 -9.69 -15.15
CA GLY A 63 -13.14 -9.36 -15.23
C GLY A 63 -12.29 -10.04 -14.15
N ALA A 64 -12.87 -10.80 -13.22
CA ALA A 64 -12.11 -11.52 -12.22
C ALA A 64 -11.35 -12.69 -12.85
N MET A 65 -10.03 -12.66 -12.71
CA MET A 65 -9.11 -13.67 -13.21
C MET A 65 -8.42 -14.37 -12.05
N GLU A 66 -8.44 -15.70 -12.10
CA GLU A 66 -7.71 -16.57 -11.18
C GLU A 66 -6.76 -17.45 -12.00
N VAL A 67 -5.52 -17.54 -11.56
CA VAL A 67 -4.42 -18.24 -12.24
C VAL A 67 -3.84 -19.26 -11.28
N THR A 68 -3.73 -20.50 -11.76
CA THR A 68 -3.11 -21.60 -11.02
C THR A 68 -1.71 -21.84 -11.58
N LEU A 69 -0.71 -21.83 -10.69
CA LEU A 69 0.68 -22.12 -11.02
C LEU A 69 0.98 -23.60 -10.74
N ALA A 70 1.82 -24.22 -11.58
CA ALA A 70 2.18 -25.62 -11.41
C ALA A 70 2.77 -25.89 -10.01
N ALA A 71 2.24 -26.91 -9.32
CA ALA A 71 2.57 -27.18 -7.93
C ALA A 71 4.04 -27.59 -7.74
N GLY A 72 4.82 -26.75 -7.04
CA GLY A 72 6.25 -27.03 -6.83
C GLY A 72 7.01 -26.03 -5.97
N ARG A 73 6.43 -25.62 -4.83
CA ARG A 73 6.92 -24.60 -3.87
C ARG A 73 6.88 -23.18 -4.42
N GLU A 74 6.37 -22.27 -3.58
CA GLU A 74 6.28 -20.82 -3.79
C GLU A 74 7.32 -20.27 -4.78
N CYS A 75 6.86 -19.65 -5.88
CA CYS A 75 7.77 -19.11 -6.88
C CYS A 75 8.36 -17.79 -6.38
N ASP A 76 9.60 -17.88 -5.91
CA ASP A 76 10.39 -16.75 -5.45
C ASP A 76 11.31 -16.26 -6.58
N PHE A 77 11.17 -15.01 -7.03
CA PHE A 77 12.12 -14.39 -7.96
C PHE A 77 12.53 -12.99 -7.51
N PHE A 78 13.64 -12.50 -8.06
CA PHE A 78 14.15 -11.17 -7.75
C PHE A 78 13.86 -10.20 -8.89
N VAL A 79 13.33 -9.02 -8.56
CA VAL A 79 13.19 -7.89 -9.48
C VAL A 79 14.13 -6.79 -9.04
N ALA A 80 14.89 -6.23 -9.98
CA ALA A 80 15.77 -5.10 -9.73
C ALA A 80 15.06 -3.79 -10.07
N ILE A 81 14.99 -2.84 -9.14
CA ILE A 81 14.28 -1.57 -9.29
C ILE A 81 15.18 -0.47 -8.75
N ALA A 82 15.53 0.50 -9.61
CA ALA A 82 16.43 1.61 -9.24
C ALA A 82 17.76 1.15 -8.58
N GLY A 83 18.24 -0.05 -8.93
CA GLY A 83 19.46 -0.66 -8.37
C GLY A 83 19.24 -1.55 -7.14
N GLU A 84 18.06 -1.55 -6.54
CA GLU A 84 17.69 -2.36 -5.38
C GLU A 84 17.01 -3.67 -5.82
N LYS A 85 17.26 -4.77 -5.09
CA LYS A 85 16.66 -6.09 -5.41
C LYS A 85 15.50 -6.40 -4.46
N TYR A 86 14.34 -6.66 -5.03
CA TYR A 86 13.13 -7.02 -4.33
C TYR A 86 12.77 -8.47 -4.64
N LYS A 87 12.41 -9.25 -3.61
CA LYS A 87 12.01 -10.64 -3.79
C LYS A 87 10.50 -10.72 -3.92
N ILE A 88 9.96 -11.26 -5.01
CA ILE A 88 8.53 -11.46 -5.19
C ILE A 88 8.23 -12.95 -5.06
N ARG A 89 7.16 -13.27 -4.32
CA ARG A 89 6.66 -14.60 -4.04
C ARG A 89 5.26 -14.76 -4.58
N TYR A 90 5.06 -15.79 -5.39
CA TYR A 90 3.74 -16.20 -5.87
C TYR A 90 3.28 -17.44 -5.09
N GLY A 91 2.03 -17.40 -4.65
CA GLY A 91 1.31 -18.55 -4.13
C GLY A 91 0.89 -19.50 -5.28
N ALA A 92 0.36 -20.66 -4.92
CA ALA A 92 -0.14 -21.64 -5.90
C ALA A 92 -1.30 -21.10 -6.74
N THR A 93 -2.06 -20.17 -6.18
CA THR A 93 -3.17 -19.47 -6.83
C THR A 93 -2.97 -17.97 -6.70
N VAL A 94 -3.03 -17.26 -7.82
CA VAL A 94 -2.91 -15.80 -7.88
C VAL A 94 -4.03 -15.22 -8.72
N GLY A 95 -4.49 -14.02 -8.42
CA GLY A 95 -5.61 -13.46 -9.15
C GLY A 95 -5.91 -12.01 -8.81
N GLY A 96 -6.98 -11.51 -9.41
CA GLY A 96 -7.50 -10.15 -9.25
C GLY A 96 -8.54 -9.83 -10.31
N VAL A 97 -9.08 -8.62 -10.29
CA VAL A 97 -10.04 -8.10 -11.27
C VAL A 97 -9.27 -7.30 -12.33
N ILE A 98 -9.26 -7.81 -13.57
CA ILE A 98 -8.59 -7.18 -14.71
C ILE A 98 -9.51 -6.13 -15.32
N GLY A 99 -8.94 -4.96 -15.57
CA GLY A 99 -9.51 -3.91 -16.41
C GLY A 99 -8.46 -3.31 -17.33
N ASP A 100 -8.84 -2.30 -18.09
CA ASP A 100 -7.94 -1.68 -19.07
C ASP A 100 -6.73 -1.04 -18.38
N GLY A 101 -5.54 -1.59 -18.63
CA GLY A 101 -4.27 -1.17 -18.07
C GLY A 101 -4.15 -1.34 -16.56
N SER A 102 -5.05 -2.10 -15.91
CA SER A 102 -5.00 -2.28 -14.45
C SER A 102 -5.50 -3.64 -13.97
N VAL A 103 -4.95 -4.10 -12.85
CA VAL A 103 -5.49 -5.22 -12.07
C VAL A 103 -5.80 -4.70 -10.67
N ARG A 104 -6.99 -4.97 -10.15
CA ARG A 104 -7.44 -4.59 -8.81
C ARG A 104 -7.71 -5.83 -7.98
N GLU A 105 -7.86 -5.68 -6.67
CA GLU A 105 -8.15 -6.79 -5.75
C GLU A 105 -7.14 -7.95 -5.92
N VAL A 106 -5.87 -7.58 -6.12
CA VAL A 106 -4.81 -8.55 -6.38
C VAL A 106 -4.59 -9.42 -5.14
N TYR A 107 -4.43 -10.73 -5.33
CA TYR A 107 -4.12 -11.66 -4.25
C TYR A 107 -3.17 -12.76 -4.72
N GLY A 108 -2.57 -13.46 -3.74
CA GLY A 108 -1.64 -14.56 -3.99
C GLY A 108 -0.22 -14.12 -4.39
N VAL A 109 0.05 -12.83 -4.52
CA VAL A 109 1.39 -12.27 -4.81
C VAL A 109 1.87 -11.43 -3.63
N ARG A 110 3.12 -11.65 -3.20
CA ARG A 110 3.74 -10.91 -2.09
C ARG A 110 5.13 -10.43 -2.50
N MET A 111 5.54 -9.24 -2.09
CA MET A 111 6.90 -8.74 -2.28
C MET A 111 7.59 -8.52 -0.94
N GLN A 112 8.84 -8.98 -0.87
CA GLN A 112 9.72 -8.80 0.25
C GLN A 112 10.39 -7.44 0.13
N VAL A 113 9.99 -6.52 1.01
CA VAL A 113 10.67 -5.24 1.21
C VAL A 113 11.40 -5.34 2.54
N LYS A 114 12.74 -5.28 2.50
CA LYS A 114 13.61 -5.55 3.66
C LYS A 114 13.30 -6.94 4.29
N PHE A 115 12.58 -6.98 5.40
CA PHE A 115 12.23 -8.20 6.15
C PHE A 115 10.73 -8.54 6.16
N ALA A 116 9.88 -7.74 5.49
CA ALA A 116 8.43 -7.93 5.46
C ALA A 116 7.93 -8.40 4.09
N TRP A 117 6.99 -9.36 4.09
CA TRP A 117 6.25 -9.76 2.90
C TRP A 117 4.96 -8.94 2.80
N LEU A 118 4.89 -8.05 1.82
CA LEU A 118 3.75 -7.17 1.60
C LEU A 118 2.92 -7.67 0.42
N GLY A 119 1.60 -7.77 0.61
CA GLY A 119 0.65 -8.02 -0.47
C GLY A 119 0.37 -6.76 -1.28
N PHE A 120 -0.05 -6.94 -2.53
CA PHE A 120 -0.46 -5.85 -3.41
C PHE A 120 -1.96 -5.84 -3.57
N ASN A 121 -2.60 -4.67 -3.57
CA ASN A 121 -4.04 -4.55 -3.79
C ASN A 121 -4.37 -4.14 -5.24
N GLY A 122 -3.39 -3.66 -6.00
CA GLY A 122 -3.58 -3.33 -7.40
C GLY A 122 -2.28 -3.05 -8.16
N VAL A 123 -2.36 -3.15 -9.48
CA VAL A 123 -1.31 -2.81 -10.43
C VAL A 123 -1.93 -1.92 -11.50
N ARG A 124 -1.34 -0.76 -11.80
CA ARG A 124 -1.86 0.16 -12.82
C ARG A 124 -0.74 0.67 -13.72
N ARG A 125 -1.03 0.83 -15.01
CA ARG A 125 -0.12 1.47 -15.97
C ARG A 125 -0.29 2.99 -15.90
N ARG A 126 0.79 3.74 -15.80
CA ARG A 126 0.82 5.21 -15.90
C ARG A 126 1.74 5.63 -17.05
N SER A 127 1.27 6.58 -17.85
CA SER A 127 2.10 7.27 -18.85
C SER A 127 2.66 8.55 -18.23
N GLY A 128 3.98 8.71 -18.21
CA GLY A 128 4.67 9.87 -17.66
C GLY A 128 5.78 10.39 -18.59
N ALA A 129 6.33 11.57 -18.28
CA ALA A 129 7.32 12.26 -19.11
C ALA A 129 8.65 11.50 -19.31
N GLY A 130 8.89 10.41 -18.56
CA GLY A 130 10.07 9.55 -18.64
C GLY A 130 9.84 8.17 -19.27
N GLY A 131 8.61 7.85 -19.73
CA GLY A 131 8.26 6.54 -20.30
C GLY A 131 7.00 5.93 -19.67
N GLU A 132 6.77 4.65 -19.94
CA GLU A 132 5.67 3.89 -19.35
C GLU A 132 6.10 3.33 -17.99
N GLU A 133 5.29 3.54 -16.96
CA GLU A 133 5.53 3.01 -15.62
C GLU A 133 4.37 2.10 -15.16
N LEU A 134 4.69 1.02 -14.46
CA LEU A 134 3.73 0.28 -13.64
C LEU A 134 3.75 0.87 -12.25
N GLU A 135 2.59 1.17 -11.69
CA GLU A 135 2.42 1.54 -10.29
C GLU A 135 1.79 0.36 -9.57
N LEU A 136 2.53 -0.26 -8.64
CA LEU A 136 1.95 -1.21 -7.70
C LEU A 136 1.38 -0.44 -6.50
N GLN A 137 0.11 -0.69 -6.22
CA GLN A 137 -0.58 -0.21 -5.03
C GLN A 137 -0.38 -1.24 -3.92
N VAL A 138 0.54 -0.94 -3.02
CA VAL A 138 0.88 -1.76 -1.86
C VAL A 138 0.18 -1.13 -0.66
N GLN A 139 -1.03 -1.58 -0.33
CA GLN A 139 -1.83 -1.08 0.79
C GLN A 139 -1.83 0.47 0.94
N GLU A 140 -0.86 1.07 1.67
CA GLU A 140 -0.73 2.52 1.91
C GLU A 140 0.38 3.25 1.13
N PHE A 141 1.13 2.61 0.22
CA PHE A 141 2.06 3.33 -0.67
C PHE A 141 1.95 2.89 -2.14
N THR A 142 2.20 3.84 -3.04
CA THR A 142 2.35 3.59 -4.47
C THR A 142 3.83 3.56 -4.81
N GLN A 143 4.29 2.46 -5.41
CA GLN A 143 5.64 2.40 -5.97
C GLN A 143 5.55 2.29 -7.49
N SER A 144 6.25 3.19 -8.20
CA SER A 144 6.30 3.19 -9.66
C SER A 144 7.56 2.51 -10.18
N PHE A 145 7.41 1.81 -11.29
CA PHE A 145 8.44 1.00 -11.93
C PHE A 145 8.46 1.32 -13.42
N PRO A 146 9.58 1.71 -14.03
CA PRO A 146 9.65 1.82 -15.47
C PRO A 146 9.40 0.43 -16.09
N VAL A 147 8.55 0.37 -17.12
CA VAL A 147 8.24 -0.85 -17.88
C VAL A 147 9.48 -1.39 -18.62
N VAL A 148 10.55 -0.60 -18.66
CA VAL A 148 11.79 -0.90 -19.37
C VAL A 148 12.91 -1.29 -18.40
N ASP A 149 12.85 -2.51 -17.84
CA ASP A 149 14.06 -3.24 -17.37
C ASP A 149 13.82 -4.75 -17.17
N MET A 150 13.24 -5.41 -18.18
CA MET A 150 13.21 -6.88 -18.27
C MET A 150 13.72 -7.39 -19.62
N ALA A 151 14.63 -6.67 -20.29
CA ALA A 151 15.07 -7.07 -21.63
C ALA A 151 16.56 -6.97 -21.97
N ASN A 152 17.42 -6.18 -21.32
CA ASN A 152 18.89 -6.31 -21.51
C ASN A 152 19.71 -5.36 -20.63
N GLN A 153 20.68 -5.93 -19.92
CA GLN A 153 21.63 -5.22 -19.09
C GLN A 153 22.83 -4.77 -19.95
N LYS A 154 22.87 -3.50 -20.34
CA LYS A 154 24.06 -2.71 -20.70
C LYS A 154 23.59 -1.41 -21.36
N LEU A 155 23.61 -0.30 -20.62
CA LEU A 155 24.04 1.05 -21.05
C LEU A 155 23.38 2.15 -20.18
N PHE A 156 23.71 2.21 -18.89
CA PHE A 156 23.20 3.23 -17.96
C PHE A 156 24.33 4.09 -17.34
N LEU A 157 25.40 4.35 -18.10
CA LEU A 157 26.55 5.14 -17.64
C LEU A 157 26.57 6.61 -18.09
N LEU A 158 25.54 7.13 -18.75
CA LEU A 158 25.59 8.47 -19.35
C LEU A 158 24.59 9.51 -18.81
N ALA A 159 23.71 9.18 -17.85
CA ALA A 159 22.66 10.11 -17.40
C ALA A 159 22.97 10.91 -16.11
N MET A 160 24.15 10.76 -15.50
CA MET A 160 24.47 11.37 -14.19
C MET A 160 25.13 12.77 -14.25
N VAL A 161 25.10 13.49 -15.38
CA VAL A 161 25.76 14.80 -15.51
C VAL A 161 24.84 15.84 -16.16
N ALA A 162 23.75 16.23 -15.50
CA ALA A 162 22.95 17.38 -15.96
C ALA A 162 22.06 18.08 -14.92
N SER A 163 22.25 17.90 -13.60
CA SER A 163 21.38 18.59 -12.62
C SER A 163 22.12 19.09 -11.40
N THR A 164 23.08 19.98 -11.62
CA THR A 164 23.56 20.91 -10.59
C THR A 164 24.20 22.15 -11.26
N LEU A 165 23.45 23.26 -11.44
CA LEU A 165 23.95 24.63 -11.26
C LEU A 165 22.89 25.74 -11.56
N LEU A 166 22.81 26.71 -10.63
CA LEU A 166 22.49 28.17 -10.78
C LEU A 166 20.99 28.57 -10.92
N LEU A 167 20.38 29.57 -10.22
CA LEU A 167 20.84 30.76 -9.46
C LEU A 167 19.79 31.29 -8.44
N THR A 168 20.25 31.51 -7.20
CA THR A 168 20.22 32.71 -6.32
C THR A 168 19.07 33.75 -6.25
N THR A 169 18.62 33.98 -5.00
CA THR A 169 18.38 35.24 -4.23
C THR A 169 17.40 36.32 -4.72
N SER A 170 16.49 36.71 -3.81
CA SER A 170 16.07 38.11 -3.58
C SER A 170 15.56 38.27 -2.14
N MET A 171 16.07 39.28 -1.42
CA MET A 171 15.55 39.73 -0.12
C MET A 171 14.43 40.77 -0.31
N ALA A 172 13.46 40.80 0.60
CA ALA A 172 12.71 42.01 0.92
C ALA A 172 12.22 41.95 2.38
N THR A 173 12.52 43.01 3.12
CA THR A 173 12.07 43.35 4.48
C THR A 173 10.74 44.09 4.44
N VAL A 174 9.83 43.82 5.38
CA VAL A 174 8.82 44.80 5.87
C VAL A 174 8.48 44.48 7.32
N ASP A 175 8.28 45.56 8.09
CA ASP A 175 8.33 45.65 9.55
C ASP A 175 6.93 45.76 10.19
N ALA A 176 6.88 45.39 11.48
CA ALA A 176 6.06 45.82 12.62
C ALA A 176 4.51 46.02 12.61
N THR A 177 3.93 45.51 13.72
CA THR A 177 2.75 45.97 14.55
C THR A 177 1.31 45.69 14.03
N ASP A 178 0.32 45.31 14.83
CA ASP A 178 0.15 45.18 16.28
C ASP A 178 -1.01 44.22 16.67
N ASN A 179 -0.86 43.55 17.81
CA ASN A 179 -1.83 43.21 18.86
C ASN A 179 -3.32 42.88 18.54
N SER A 180 -3.80 41.69 18.95
CA SER A 180 -4.74 41.51 20.10
C SER A 180 -5.49 40.17 20.15
N THR A 181 -5.43 39.57 21.35
CA THR A 181 -6.48 38.78 22.04
C THR A 181 -6.52 37.25 21.89
N SER A 182 -5.95 36.66 22.94
CA SER A 182 -6.11 35.33 23.58
C SER A 182 -7.52 34.68 23.52
N PRO A 183 -7.64 33.35 23.74
CA PRO A 183 -7.49 32.81 25.10
C PRO A 183 -6.52 31.62 25.18
N SER A 184 -5.56 31.76 26.08
CA SER A 184 -4.78 30.68 26.68
C SER A 184 -5.63 29.86 27.65
N PRO A 185 -5.41 28.55 27.76
CA PRO A 185 -5.54 27.84 29.01
C PRO A 185 -4.15 27.61 29.57
N SER A 186 -3.80 28.41 30.58
CA SER A 186 -2.80 28.06 31.58
C SER A 186 -3.13 26.68 32.15
N SER A 187 -2.18 25.75 32.16
CA SER A 187 -2.20 24.71 33.18
C SER A 187 -0.77 24.36 33.56
N SER A 188 -0.47 24.59 34.84
CA SER A 188 0.58 23.90 35.58
C SER A 188 0.72 22.44 35.12
N PRO A 189 1.94 21.88 35.10
CA PRO A 189 2.13 20.48 34.78
C PRO A 189 1.22 19.62 35.69
N PRO A 190 0.51 18.62 35.14
CA PRO A 190 -0.39 17.75 35.90
C PRO A 190 0.34 17.06 37.07
N ALA A 191 -0.38 16.61 38.09
CA ALA A 191 0.26 16.01 39.27
C ALA A 191 1.06 14.73 38.93
N SER A 192 0.60 13.98 37.92
CA SER A 192 1.29 12.82 37.36
C SER A 192 1.11 12.70 35.83
N VAL A 193 1.93 11.88 35.18
CA VAL A 193 1.76 11.55 33.75
C VAL A 193 0.44 10.83 33.48
N TYR A 194 -0.06 10.04 34.42
CA TYR A 194 -1.33 9.33 34.25
C TYR A 194 -2.52 10.31 34.23
N ASP A 195 -2.47 11.35 35.06
CA ASP A 195 -3.46 12.44 35.03
C ASP A 195 -3.38 13.22 33.71
N MET A 196 -2.16 13.39 33.17
CA MET A 196 -1.94 14.00 31.86
C MET A 196 -2.62 13.19 30.75
N LEU A 197 -2.37 11.88 30.68
CA LEU A 197 -3.00 10.99 29.70
C LEU A 197 -4.53 11.07 29.77
N GLN A 198 -5.10 10.98 30.97
CA GLN A 198 -6.55 11.07 31.17
C GLN A 198 -7.12 12.41 30.70
N LYS A 199 -6.42 13.52 30.94
CA LYS A 199 -6.83 14.85 30.49
C LYS A 199 -6.93 14.94 28.96
N PHE A 200 -6.10 14.18 28.24
CA PHE A 200 -6.15 14.07 26.78
C PHE A 200 -7.05 12.93 26.28
N GLY A 201 -7.80 12.27 27.16
CA GLY A 201 -8.79 11.24 26.79
C GLY A 201 -8.23 9.82 26.72
N PHE A 202 -7.02 9.59 27.21
CA PHE A 202 -6.38 8.28 27.19
C PHE A 202 -6.56 7.50 28.49
N PRO A 203 -6.74 6.18 28.42
CA PRO A 203 -6.67 5.33 29.60
C PRO A 203 -5.26 5.27 30.18
N VAL A 204 -5.16 5.11 31.50
CA VAL A 204 -3.86 5.12 32.22
C VAL A 204 -2.97 3.94 31.86
N GLY A 205 -3.54 2.82 31.40
CA GLY A 205 -2.83 1.60 31.10
C GLY A 205 -2.12 1.55 29.75
N ILE A 206 -2.07 2.67 29.03
CA ILE A 206 -1.17 2.81 27.87
C ILE A 206 0.29 2.83 28.32
N LEU A 207 0.56 3.35 29.52
CA LEU A 207 1.88 3.33 30.13
C LEU A 207 1.94 2.34 31.30
N PRO A 208 3.08 1.64 31.47
CA PRO A 208 3.29 0.77 32.62
C PRO A 208 3.38 1.57 33.92
N GLU A 209 3.22 0.89 35.04
CA GLU A 209 3.56 1.43 36.36
C GLU A 209 5.08 1.63 36.50
N GLY A 210 5.50 2.52 37.42
CA GLY A 210 6.92 2.72 37.73
C GLY A 210 7.58 3.89 36.99
N VAL A 211 6.79 4.87 36.54
CA VAL A 211 7.29 6.15 36.03
C VAL A 211 7.99 6.92 37.17
N GLN A 212 9.25 7.25 36.96
CA GLN A 212 10.08 7.97 37.93
C GLN A 212 10.02 9.48 37.70
N GLU A 213 10.10 9.87 36.44
CA GLU A 213 10.14 11.26 36.01
C GLU A 213 9.31 11.39 34.74
N TYR A 214 8.63 12.52 34.57
CA TYR A 214 7.99 12.86 33.32
C TYR A 214 8.20 14.35 33.02
N LYS A 215 8.27 14.66 31.73
CA LYS A 215 8.37 16.02 31.20
C LYS A 215 7.21 16.24 30.26
N PHE A 216 6.62 17.42 30.31
CA PHE A 216 5.54 17.80 29.43
C PHE A 216 5.66 19.27 29.07
N ALA A 217 5.82 19.57 27.79
CA ALA A 217 5.92 20.92 27.26
C ALA A 217 5.35 20.95 25.83
N ASP A 218 4.58 21.98 25.50
CA ASP A 218 4.08 22.24 24.14
C ASP A 218 3.42 21.02 23.45
N SER A 219 2.65 20.24 24.21
CA SER A 219 1.98 19.01 23.72
C SER A 219 2.94 17.86 23.38
N TYR A 220 4.20 17.94 23.78
CA TYR A 220 5.17 16.87 23.73
C TYR A 220 5.44 16.35 25.14
N PHE A 221 5.47 15.02 25.30
CA PHE A 221 5.76 14.38 26.57
C PHE A 221 6.98 13.46 26.47
N GLU A 222 7.72 13.37 27.58
CA GLU A 222 8.73 12.35 27.80
C GLU A 222 8.51 11.70 29.17
N VAL A 223 8.73 10.41 29.25
CA VAL A 223 8.51 9.58 30.43
C VAL A 223 9.74 8.72 30.64
N PHE A 224 10.21 8.65 31.88
CA PHE A 224 11.37 7.85 32.27
C PHE A 224 10.97 6.79 33.30
N LEU A 225 11.24 5.53 32.98
CA LEU A 225 10.96 4.39 33.85
C LEU A 225 12.14 4.12 34.81
N ALA A 226 11.86 3.89 36.09
CA ALA A 226 12.90 3.66 37.12
C ALA A 226 13.70 2.36 36.91
N GLY A 227 13.09 1.35 36.26
CA GLY A 227 13.59 -0.02 36.18
C GLY A 227 14.32 -0.38 34.87
N GLY A 228 14.54 0.58 33.98
CA GLY A 228 15.04 0.31 32.63
C GLY A 228 13.93 -0.07 31.65
N ASP A 229 14.28 -0.84 30.62
CA ASP A 229 13.31 -1.35 29.65
C ASP A 229 12.40 -2.41 30.30
N CYS A 230 11.11 -2.35 29.97
CA CYS A 230 10.06 -3.18 30.52
C CYS A 230 9.42 -4.03 29.44
N GLU A 231 9.55 -5.34 29.53
CA GLU A 231 8.88 -6.30 28.63
C GLU A 231 7.71 -6.96 29.35
N LEU A 232 6.54 -6.98 28.73
CA LEU A 232 5.33 -7.58 29.28
C LEU A 232 4.55 -8.36 28.22
N ARG A 233 3.79 -9.36 28.67
CA ARG A 233 2.85 -10.09 27.82
C ARG A 233 1.46 -9.47 27.96
N ALA A 234 0.94 -8.94 26.86
CA ALA A 234 -0.42 -8.43 26.76
C ALA A 234 -1.34 -9.50 26.16
N ALA A 235 -2.49 -9.72 26.83
CA ALA A 235 -3.56 -10.64 26.41
C ALA A 235 -3.06 -12.07 26.04
N ASP A 236 -1.98 -12.54 26.68
CA ASP A 236 -1.30 -13.82 26.44
C ASP A 236 -0.84 -14.10 24.99
N LYS A 237 -0.95 -13.11 24.10
CA LYS A 237 -0.68 -13.25 22.66
C LYS A 237 0.41 -12.34 22.16
N TYR A 238 0.52 -11.15 22.74
CA TYR A 238 1.46 -10.12 22.28
C TYR A 238 2.51 -9.87 23.34
N THR A 239 3.76 -9.71 22.92
CA THR A 239 4.84 -9.27 23.82
C THR A 239 5.13 -7.82 23.49
N ILE A 240 4.91 -6.93 24.45
CA ILE A 240 5.13 -5.49 24.32
C ILE A 240 6.38 -5.14 25.14
N ARG A 241 7.24 -4.30 24.60
CA ARG A 241 8.41 -3.76 25.28
C ARG A 241 8.34 -2.24 25.28
N TYR A 242 8.34 -1.69 26.47
CA TYR A 242 8.51 -0.28 26.77
C TYR A 242 9.99 -0.02 27.03
N SER A 243 10.55 0.98 26.37
CA SER A 243 11.90 1.46 26.63
C SER A 243 11.93 2.29 27.91
N SER A 244 13.11 2.38 28.51
CA SER A 244 13.37 3.24 29.68
C SER A 244 12.99 4.71 29.47
N ARG A 245 13.03 5.20 28.22
CA ARG A 245 12.49 6.49 27.79
C ARG A 245 11.34 6.24 26.80
N ILE A 246 10.19 6.85 27.07
CA ILE A 246 9.02 6.85 26.19
C ILE A 246 8.71 8.31 25.87
N ALA A 247 8.47 8.64 24.61
CA ALA A 247 8.19 10.01 24.22
C ALA A 247 7.18 10.10 23.09
N GLY A 248 6.47 11.21 22.97
CA GLY A 248 5.51 11.41 21.89
C GLY A 248 4.85 12.78 21.94
N SER A 249 4.16 13.12 20.85
CA SER A 249 3.29 14.30 20.80
C SER A 249 1.87 13.86 21.12
N ILE A 250 1.21 14.53 22.06
CA ILE A 250 -0.14 14.19 22.53
C ILE A 250 -1.12 15.31 22.23
N ALA A 251 -2.25 14.94 21.66
CA ALA A 251 -3.42 15.76 21.44
C ALA A 251 -4.65 15.06 22.03
N ALA A 252 -5.81 15.71 22.01
CA ALA A 252 -7.05 15.11 22.49
C ALA A 252 -7.37 13.85 21.66
N GLY A 253 -7.28 12.68 22.29
CA GLY A 253 -7.55 11.37 21.70
C GLY A 253 -6.52 10.89 20.68
N SER A 254 -5.36 11.54 20.51
CA SER A 254 -4.30 11.08 19.60
C SER A 254 -2.90 11.29 20.17
N ILE A 255 -2.06 10.26 20.12
CA ILE A 255 -0.63 10.33 20.41
C ILE A 255 0.10 9.96 19.13
N THR A 256 0.94 10.85 18.61
CA THR A 256 1.71 10.67 17.38
C THR A 256 3.20 10.74 17.65
N SER A 257 4.00 10.17 16.74
CA SER A 257 5.46 10.12 16.90
C SER A 257 5.86 9.48 18.23
N LEU A 258 5.12 8.44 18.63
CA LEU A 258 5.37 7.68 19.84
C LEU A 258 6.64 6.86 19.65
N ASP A 259 7.62 7.12 20.49
CA ASP A 259 8.91 6.46 20.55
C ASP A 259 9.04 5.71 21.88
N GLY A 260 9.76 4.59 21.86
CA GLY A 260 10.03 3.77 23.04
C GLY A 260 8.93 2.76 23.38
N VAL A 261 7.99 2.47 22.49
CA VAL A 261 7.02 1.37 22.65
C VAL A 261 7.11 0.44 21.44
N THR A 262 7.37 -0.84 21.68
CA THR A 262 7.52 -1.85 20.62
C THR A 262 6.72 -3.10 20.93
N VAL A 263 6.26 -3.80 19.89
CA VAL A 263 5.57 -5.08 20.01
C VAL A 263 6.29 -6.14 19.19
N LYS A 264 6.33 -7.36 19.72
CA LYS A 264 6.98 -8.51 19.09
C LYS A 264 6.00 -9.23 18.15
N VAL A 265 6.41 -9.39 16.90
CA VAL A 265 5.67 -10.13 15.87
C VAL A 265 6.66 -11.05 15.15
N GLU A 266 6.43 -12.37 15.18
CA GLU A 266 7.19 -13.39 14.42
C GLU A 266 8.71 -13.08 14.33
N PHE A 267 9.39 -13.12 15.48
CA PHE A 267 10.83 -12.86 15.67
C PHE A 267 11.33 -11.41 15.51
N VAL A 268 10.48 -10.44 15.14
CA VAL A 268 10.85 -9.03 14.96
C VAL A 268 10.15 -8.15 15.99
N TRP A 269 10.81 -7.05 16.38
CA TRP A 269 10.22 -5.98 17.18
C TRP A 269 9.80 -4.83 16.26
N LEU A 270 8.54 -4.43 16.34
CA LEU A 270 7.97 -3.33 15.57
C LEU A 270 7.56 -2.21 16.52
N GLU A 271 7.84 -0.97 16.16
CA GLU A 271 7.48 0.21 16.92
C GLU A 271 5.98 0.50 16.83
N ILE A 272 5.39 0.97 17.94
CA ILE A 272 4.04 1.53 17.96
C ILE A 272 4.20 3.04 17.84
N SER A 273 3.93 3.59 16.67
CA SER A 273 4.23 4.99 16.32
C SER A 273 3.08 5.96 16.61
N GLN A 274 1.85 5.45 16.69
CA GLN A 274 0.67 6.25 16.99
C GLN A 274 -0.37 5.45 17.78
N VAL A 275 -1.13 6.18 18.60
CA VAL A 275 -2.25 5.68 19.39
C VAL A 275 -3.41 6.65 19.32
N ASP A 276 -4.55 6.19 18.80
CA ASP A 276 -5.76 7.00 18.67
C ASP A 276 -6.92 6.40 19.47
N VAL A 277 -7.75 7.26 20.05
CA VAL A 277 -9.00 6.90 20.71
C VAL A 277 -10.14 7.08 19.70
N ASP A 278 -10.84 6.00 19.39
CA ASP A 278 -12.02 5.98 18.53
C ASP A 278 -13.21 5.38 19.28
N GLY A 279 -13.98 6.24 19.94
CA GLY A 279 -15.12 5.83 20.76
C GLY A 279 -14.67 5.00 21.97
N ASP A 280 -15.03 3.72 21.98
CA ASP A 280 -14.63 2.76 23.01
C ASP A 280 -13.43 1.88 22.60
N GLN A 281 -12.83 2.18 21.43
CA GLN A 281 -11.67 1.48 20.91
C GLN A 281 -10.41 2.36 20.98
N LEU A 282 -9.29 1.71 21.22
CA LEU A 282 -7.94 2.24 21.12
C LEU A 282 -7.29 1.65 19.86
N LYS A 283 -6.92 2.49 18.91
CA LYS A 283 -6.22 2.12 17.67
C LYS A 283 -4.72 2.29 17.86
N LEU A 284 -3.97 1.20 17.71
CA LEU A 284 -2.52 1.17 17.77
C LEU A 284 -1.97 1.01 16.34
N TYR A 285 -1.06 1.90 15.96
CA TYR A 285 -0.40 1.90 14.66
C TYR A 285 0.99 1.31 14.81
N VAL A 286 1.21 0.14 14.20
CA VAL A 286 2.41 -0.68 14.40
C VAL A 286 3.27 -0.69 13.14
N GLY A 287 4.48 -0.15 13.21
CA GLY A 287 5.46 -0.10 12.13
C GLY A 287 5.63 1.30 11.50
N PRO A 288 6.51 1.41 10.49
CA PRO A 288 6.81 2.67 9.83
C PRO A 288 5.66 3.14 8.92
N ASN A 289 5.48 4.47 8.83
CA ASN A 289 4.51 5.14 7.94
C ASN A 289 3.07 4.59 8.08
N ASP A 290 2.45 4.77 9.24
CA ASP A 290 1.08 4.35 9.57
C ASP A 290 0.78 2.83 9.53
N GLY A 291 1.76 2.00 9.16
CA GLY A 291 1.92 0.60 9.58
C GLY A 291 0.65 -0.28 9.55
N ILE A 292 0.52 -1.14 10.58
CA ILE A 292 -0.66 -1.98 10.80
C ILE A 292 -1.49 -1.35 11.91
N THR A 293 -2.75 -1.00 11.61
CA THR A 293 -3.69 -0.58 12.64
C THR A 293 -4.31 -1.80 13.33
N GLN A 294 -4.24 -1.84 14.66
CA GLN A 294 -4.98 -2.80 15.48
C GLN A 294 -5.87 -2.07 16.47
N SER A 295 -7.11 -2.55 16.63
CA SER A 295 -8.10 -1.94 17.53
C SER A 295 -8.34 -2.82 18.73
N PHE A 296 -8.38 -2.20 19.91
CA PHE A 296 -8.58 -2.87 21.18
C PHE A 296 -9.60 -2.11 22.03
N PRO A 297 -10.43 -2.77 22.83
CA PRO A 297 -11.30 -2.09 23.78
C PRO A 297 -10.49 -1.21 24.75
N VAL A 298 -10.92 0.03 24.97
CA VAL A 298 -10.29 0.95 25.94
C VAL A 298 -10.27 0.34 27.35
N SER A 299 -11.22 -0.54 27.67
CA SER A 299 -11.28 -1.29 28.94
C SER A 299 -10.05 -2.16 29.19
N ASP A 300 -9.40 -2.66 28.14
CA ASP A 300 -8.21 -3.51 28.27
C ASP A 300 -7.00 -2.72 28.79
N PHE A 301 -7.06 -1.38 28.69
CA PHE A 301 -6.04 -0.45 29.18
C PHE A 301 -6.49 0.28 30.45
N ALA A 302 -7.57 -0.15 31.11
CA ALA A 302 -8.08 0.53 32.30
C ALA A 302 -7.08 0.50 33.48
N VAL A 303 -6.18 -0.48 33.52
CA VAL A 303 -5.20 -0.68 34.59
C VAL A 303 -3.80 -0.65 33.99
N SER A 304 -2.88 0.08 34.62
CA SER A 304 -1.47 0.11 34.20
C SER A 304 -0.80 -1.23 34.46
N PRO A 305 -0.11 -1.81 33.45
CA PRO A 305 0.58 -3.07 33.63
C PRO A 305 1.84 -2.87 34.49
N LYS A 306 2.17 -3.89 35.29
CA LYS A 306 3.40 -3.92 36.08
C LYS A 306 4.49 -4.66 35.31
N CYS A 307 5.67 -4.06 35.27
CA CYS A 307 6.88 -4.70 34.75
C CYS A 307 7.37 -5.76 35.75
N GLY A 308 7.70 -6.96 35.28
CA GLY A 308 8.10 -8.10 36.13
C GLY A 308 8.90 -9.15 35.40
#